data_AF-A0A377HHZ5-F1
#
_entry.id   AF-A0A377HHZ5-F1
#
_cell.length_a   1.000
_cell.length_b   1.000
_cell.length_c   1.000
_cell.angle_alpha   90.00
_cell.angle_beta   90.00
_cell.angle_gamma   90.00
#
_symmetry.space_group_name_H-M   'P 1'
#
loop_
_entity.id
_entity.type
_entity.pdbx_description
1 polymer ?
#
loop_
_entity_poly.entity_id
_entity_poly.type
_entity_poly.pdbx_seq_one_letter_code
_entity_poly.pdbx_strand_id
1 'polypeptide(L)' 'MKIDPVTGQSRLDDDYFAIETKPERIIRKKVSLDMDVALHKQLKQIALENDVKLYELVEGVLRNYVEKKK' A
#
# COMPACT_ATOMS: atom_id res chain seq x y z
N MET A 1 -32.25 -31.11 -13.59
CA MET A 1 -31.35 -30.14 -14.24
C MET A 1 -32.17 -29.21 -15.12
N LYS A 2 -32.15 -27.90 -14.86
CA LYS A 2 -32.81 -26.89 -15.70
C LYS A 2 -31.71 -26.06 -16.35
N ILE A 3 -31.54 -26.20 -17.66
CA ILE A 3 -30.57 -25.48 -18.49
C ILE A 3 -31.28 -24.27 -19.07
N ASP A 4 -30.62 -23.10 -19.05
CA ASP A 4 -31.12 -21.91 -19.73
C ASP A 4 -31.07 -22.13 -21.25
N PRO A 5 -32.20 -22.06 -21.98
CA PRO A 5 -32.25 -22.39 -23.39
C PRO A 5 -31.60 -21.34 -24.30
N VAL A 6 -31.29 -20.14 -23.80
CA VAL A 6 -30.67 -19.09 -24.63
C VAL A 6 -29.15 -19.18 -24.60
N THR A 7 -28.57 -19.54 -23.46
CA THR A 7 -27.10 -19.55 -23.28
C THR A 7 -26.50 -20.94 -23.10
N GLY A 8 -27.31 -21.97 -22.86
CA GLY A 8 -26.84 -23.35 -22.70
C GLY A 8 -25.93 -23.58 -21.49
N GLN A 9 -25.83 -22.61 -20.57
CA GLN A 9 -24.95 -22.70 -19.42
C GLN A 9 -25.65 -23.44 -18.26
N SER A 10 -24.99 -24.48 -17.76
CA SER A 10 -25.36 -25.09 -16.48
C SER A 10 -24.91 -24.15 -15.36
N ARG A 11 -25.84 -23.76 -14.48
CA ARG A 11 -25.57 -23.00 -13.24
C ARG A 11 -24.80 -23.85 -12.23
N LEU A 12 -23.58 -24.23 -12.57
CA LEU A 12 -22.62 -24.83 -11.66
C LEU A 12 -21.57 -23.77 -11.34
N ASP A 13 -21.71 -23.23 -10.14
CA ASP A 13 -20.62 -22.82 -9.27
C ASP A 13 -19.74 -21.65 -9.75
N ASP A 14 -20.33 -20.45 -9.77
CA ASP A 14 -19.60 -19.17 -9.78
C ASP A 14 -18.75 -18.92 -8.50
N ASP A 15 -18.68 -19.91 -7.59
CA ASP A 15 -17.90 -19.83 -6.34
C ASP A 15 -16.43 -20.30 -6.52
N TYR A 16 -16.05 -20.81 -7.70
CA TYR A 16 -14.73 -21.47 -7.91
C TYR A 16 -13.51 -20.53 -7.99
N PHE A 17 -13.69 -19.21 -7.91
CA PHE A 17 -12.57 -18.24 -7.90
C PHE A 17 -12.60 -17.22 -6.75
N ALA A 18 -13.34 -17.48 -5.66
CA ALA A 18 -13.47 -16.54 -4.54
C ALA A 18 -12.33 -16.58 -3.50
N ILE A 19 -11.09 -16.87 -3.91
CA ILE A 19 -9.89 -16.65 -3.06
C ILE A 19 -8.92 -15.73 -3.79
N GLU A 20 -9.42 -14.60 -4.26
CA GLU A 20 -8.57 -13.43 -4.41
C GLU A 20 -8.38 -12.85 -3.01
N THR A 21 -7.27 -13.23 -2.37
CA THR A 21 -6.80 -12.64 -1.12
C THR A 21 -6.88 -11.13 -1.27
N LYS A 22 -7.86 -10.49 -0.65
CA LYS A 22 -8.01 -9.03 -0.70
C LYS A 22 -6.65 -8.45 -0.31
N PRO A 23 -5.90 -7.80 -1.23
CA PRO A 23 -4.69 -7.12 -0.82
C PRO A 23 -5.15 -6.11 0.21
N GLU A 24 -4.62 -6.22 1.44
CA GLU A 24 -4.86 -5.26 2.50
C GLU A 24 -4.75 -3.87 1.88
N ARG A 25 -5.87 -3.15 1.82
CA ARG A 25 -5.94 -1.91 1.09
C ARG A 25 -5.12 -0.89 1.87
N ILE A 26 -3.83 -0.77 1.56
CA ILE A 26 -2.95 0.21 2.20
C ILE A 26 -3.49 1.58 1.78
N ILE A 27 -4.25 2.23 2.67
CA ILE A 27 -4.75 3.57 2.46
C ILE A 27 -3.57 4.54 2.63
N ARG A 28 -2.82 4.75 1.53
CA ARG A 28 -1.77 5.76 1.48
C ARG A 28 -2.41 7.14 1.33
N LYS A 29 -2.21 8.01 2.33
CA LYS A 29 -2.60 9.42 2.25
C LYS A 29 -1.38 10.25 1.89
N LYS A 30 -1.49 11.03 0.81
CA LYS A 30 -0.46 12.01 0.44
C LYS A 30 -0.54 13.20 1.40
N VAL A 31 0.58 13.52 2.03
CA VAL A 31 0.73 14.67 2.93
C VAL A 31 1.91 15.49 2.46
N SER A 32 1.77 16.82 2.46
CA SER A 32 2.89 17.73 2.28
C SER A 32 3.48 18.06 3.65
N LEU A 33 4.78 17.88 3.80
CA LEU A 33 5.51 18.21 5.03
C LEU A 33 6.31 19.47 4.79
N ASP A 34 6.15 20.44 5.68
CA ASP A 34 7.03 21.60 5.73
C ASP A 34 8.29 21.24 6.52
N MET A 35 9.46 21.50 5.94
CA MET A 35 10.76 21.15 6.51
C MET A 35 11.74 22.25 6.17
N ASP A 36 12.60 22.58 7.13
CA ASP A 36 13.72 23.47 6.86
C ASP A 36 14.64 22.91 5.76
N VAL A 37 15.25 23.82 5.00
CA VAL A 37 16.12 23.49 3.87
C VAL A 37 17.32 22.65 4.31
N ALA A 38 17.89 22.91 5.50
CA ALA A 38 19.01 22.13 6.01
C ALA A 38 18.58 20.69 6.32
N LEU A 39 17.45 20.52 7.00
CA LEU A 39 16.88 19.22 7.32
C LEU A 39 16.55 18.41 6.05
N HIS A 40 15.91 19.04 5.06
CA HIS A 40 15.60 18.39 3.80
C HIS A 40 16.88 17.90 3.07
N LYS A 41 17.94 18.73 3.05
CA LYS A 41 19.23 18.34 2.44
C LYS A 41 19.87 17.15 3.17
N GLN A 42 19.87 17.17 4.50
CA GLN A 42 20.41 16.08 5.31
C GLN A 42 19.65 14.77 5.08
N LEU A 43 18.31 14.81 5.13
CA LEU A 43 17.50 13.62 4.88
C LEU A 43 17.70 13.07 3.46
N LYS A 44 17.86 13.95 2.47
CA LYS A 44 18.15 13.53 1.09
C LYS A 44 19.50 12.82 0.97
N GLN A 45 20.51 13.31 1.68
CA GLN A 45 21.85 12.69 1.71
C GLN A 45 21.78 11.30 2.36
N ILE A 46 21.11 11.18 3.51
CA ILE A 46 20.92 9.89 4.21
C ILE A 46 20.16 8.90 3.31
N ALA A 47 19.11 9.35 2.64
CA ALA A 47 18.33 8.51 1.74
C ALA A 47 19.20 7.96 0.59
N LEU A 48 20.08 8.79 0.03
CA LEU A 48 21.04 8.39 -1.00
C LEU A 48 22.06 7.37 -0.49
N GLU A 49 22.62 7.60 0.71
CA GLU A 49 23.61 6.70 1.32
C GLU A 49 23.04 5.31 1.64
N ASN A 50 21.74 5.21 1.87
CA ASN A 50 21.05 3.97 2.21
C ASN A 50 20.29 3.34 1.02
N ASP A 51 20.43 3.88 -0.19
CA ASP A 51 19.72 3.44 -1.40
C ASP A 51 18.19 3.34 -1.23
N VAL A 52 17.61 4.33 -0.55
CA VAL A 52 16.15 4.44 -0.35
C VAL A 52 15.62 5.76 -0.85
N LYS A 53 14.32 5.84 -1.14
CA LYS A 53 13.70 7.12 -1.51
C LYS A 53 13.45 7.95 -0.26
N LEU A 54 13.51 9.27 -0.40
CA LEU A 54 13.31 10.21 0.71
C LEU A 54 11.97 9.98 1.44
N TYR A 55 10.89 9.68 0.72
CA TYR A 55 9.59 9.42 1.35
C TYR A 55 9.60 8.13 2.19
N GLU A 56 10.37 7.10 1.80
CA GLU A 56 10.47 5.83 2.52
C GLU A 56 11.24 6.01 3.82
N LEU A 57 12.31 6.82 3.78
CA LEU A 57 13.03 7.24 4.97
C LEU A 57 12.11 7.99 5.94
N VAL A 58 11.34 8.97 5.44
CA VAL A 58 10.41 9.75 6.26
C VAL A 58 9.28 8.88 6.84
N GLU A 59 8.71 7.97 6.05
CA GLU A 59 7.71 7.00 6.54
C GLU A 59 8.28 6.12 7.65
N GLY A 60 9.54 5.67 7.52
CA GLY A 60 10.23 4.89 8.55
C GLY A 60 10.43 5.64 9.86
N VAL A 61 10.84 6.92 9.79
CA VAL A 61 10.98 7.79 10.96
C VAL A 61 9.64 8.01 11.65
N LEU A 62 8.58 8.32 10.88
CA LEU A 62 7.24 8.52 11.44
C LEU A 62 6.68 7.25 12.08
N ARG A 63 6.88 6.09 11.45
CA ARG A 63 6.48 4.80 12.02
C ARG A 63 7.19 4.54 13.36
N ASN A 64 8.51 4.72 13.41
CA ASN A 64 9.29 4.54 14.64
C ASN A 64 8.82 5.46 15.77
N TYR A 65 8.49 6.71 15.44
CA TYR A 65 7.96 7.68 16.41
C TYR A 65 6.60 7.25 16.97
N VAL A 66 5.69 6.76 16.11
CA VAL A 66 4.38 6.27 16.53
C VAL A 66 4.49 5.01 17.40
N GLU A 67 5.38 4.09 17.04
CA GLU A 67 5.62 2.86 17.81
C GLU A 67 6.19 3.14 19.20
N LYS A 68 7.16 4.06 19.32
CA LYS A 68 7.72 4.46 20.63
C LYS A 68 6.74 5.18 21.55
N LYS A 69 5.63 5.70 21.01
CA LYS A 69 4.58 6.38 21.78
C LYS A 69 3.49 5.43 22.30
N LYS A 70 3.45 4.20 21.82
CA LYS A 70 2.53 3.16 22.30
C LYS A 70 3.16 2.39 23.45
#